data_AF-Q3IIN1-F1
#
_entry.id   AF-Q3IIN1-F1
#
_cell.length_a   1.000
_cell.length_b   1.000
_cell.length_c   1.000
_cell.angle_alpha   90.00
_cell.angle_beta   90.00
_cell.angle_gamma   90.00
#
_symmetry.space_group_name_H-M   'P 1'
#
loop_
_entity.id
_entity.type
_entity.pdbx_description
1 polymer ?
#
loop_
_entity_poly.entity_id
_entity_poly.type
_entity_poly.pdbx_seq_one_letter_code
_entity_poly.pdbx_strand_id
1 'polypeptide(L)'
;MMKKLTSFLSLTFCLFIISCTEEVAQVNSTPGDAATAYFDALYNQKNLHKASTMATPNLARIMKSYGTAKQFSRTLLNMQYDQVVIEVDMSNMSLREQYGDSAKINLIFTGTLNGKKIDDMRSVKMRHKKGLWYIDKIVTDPYAR
;
A
#
# COMPACT_ATOMS: atom_id res chain seq x y z
N MET A 1 37.05 -42.63 -25.21
CA MET A 1 36.08 -43.28 -24.29
C MET A 1 35.85 -42.34 -23.10
N MET A 2 34.59 -41.98 -22.91
CA MET A 2 34.12 -40.74 -22.28
C MET A 2 34.26 -40.77 -20.75
N LYS A 3 35.04 -39.84 -20.18
CA LYS A 3 35.05 -39.54 -18.73
C LYS A 3 35.33 -38.06 -18.46
N LYS A 4 34.56 -37.15 -19.06
CA LYS A 4 34.63 -35.71 -18.72
C LYS A 4 33.29 -34.97 -18.84
N LEU A 5 32.16 -35.65 -18.66
CA LEU A 5 30.84 -35.01 -18.88
C LEU A 5 29.87 -35.06 -17.69
N THR A 6 30.16 -35.81 -16.62
CA THR A 6 29.19 -36.00 -15.54
C THR A 6 29.40 -35.11 -14.31
N SER A 7 30.50 -34.35 -14.22
CA SER A 7 30.76 -33.49 -13.04
C SER A 7 30.23 -32.06 -13.16
N PHE A 8 29.77 -31.63 -14.34
CA PHE A 8 29.35 -30.24 -14.55
C PHE A 8 27.83 -30.01 -14.37
N LEU A 9 27.04 -31.08 -14.24
CA LEU A 9 25.58 -31.00 -14.17
C LEU A 9 25.05 -30.80 -12.73
N SER A 10 25.89 -30.92 -11.71
CA SER A 10 25.47 -30.79 -10.31
C SER A 10 25.60 -29.37 -9.74
N LEU A 11 26.30 -28.45 -10.41
CA LEU A 11 26.55 -27.09 -9.89
C LEU A 11 25.54 -26.04 -10.38
N THR A 12 24.73 -26.37 -11.39
CA THR A 12 23.78 -25.42 -12.00
C THR A 12 22.39 -25.43 -11.35
N PHE A 13 22.11 -26.37 -10.45
CA PHE A 13 20.78 -26.50 -9.82
C PHE A 13 20.59 -25.61 -8.57
N CYS A 14 21.65 -25.01 -8.03
CA CYS A 14 21.55 -24.15 -6.83
C CYS A 14 21.24 -22.67 -7.13
N LEU A 15 21.23 -22.25 -8.39
CA LEU A 15 21.02 -20.84 -8.77
C LEU A 15 19.54 -20.43 -8.91
N PHE A 16 18.59 -21.35 -8.70
CA PHE A 16 17.16 -21.08 -8.86
C PHE A 16 16.40 -20.77 -7.55
N ILE A 17 17.09 -20.68 -6.42
CA ILE A 17 16.45 -20.28 -5.14
C ILE A 17 16.86 -18.88 -4.69
N ILE A 18 16.84 -17.91 -5.61
CA ILE A 18 16.65 -16.51 -5.20
C ILE A 18 15.15 -16.22 -5.34
N SER A 19 14.34 -16.92 -4.53
CA SER A 19 13.04 -16.37 -4.15
C SER A 19 13.36 -15.32 -3.10
N CYS A 20 13.51 -14.08 -3.53
CA CYS A 20 13.42 -12.95 -2.61
C CYS A 20 11.94 -12.87 -2.20
N THR A 21 11.55 -13.72 -1.25
CA THR A 21 10.36 -13.45 -0.46
C THR A 21 10.76 -12.23 0.33
N GLU A 22 10.41 -11.04 -0.16
CA GLU A 22 10.39 -9.85 0.68
C GLU A 22 9.42 -10.19 1.80
N GLU A 23 9.98 -10.69 2.90
CA GLU A 23 9.31 -10.70 4.17
C GLU A 23 8.89 -9.26 4.36
N VAL A 24 7.57 -9.03 4.32
CA VAL A 24 6.97 -7.76 4.71
C VAL A 24 7.33 -7.60 6.18
N ALA A 25 8.52 -7.06 6.42
CA ALA A 25 9.01 -6.72 7.73
C ALA A 25 7.88 -5.95 8.43
N GLN A 26 7.69 -6.26 9.70
CA GLN A 26 6.58 -5.83 10.55
C GLN A 26 6.45 -4.31 10.68
N VAL A 27 6.07 -3.62 9.61
CA VAL A 27 5.85 -2.16 9.56
C VAL A 27 4.37 -1.82 9.81
N ASN A 28 3.51 -2.83 9.97
CA ASN A 28 2.06 -2.67 10.06
C ASN A 28 1.51 -3.15 11.42
N SER A 29 2.17 -2.81 12.53
CA SER A 29 1.73 -3.22 13.88
C SER A 29 0.36 -2.62 14.23
N THR A 30 0.07 -1.42 13.73
CA THR A 30 -1.24 -0.75 13.87
C THR A 30 -1.93 -0.56 12.51
N PRO A 31 -3.26 -0.44 12.48
CA PRO A 31 -3.98 -0.09 11.26
C PRO A 31 -3.60 1.29 10.72
N GLY A 32 -3.18 2.22 11.59
CA GLY A 32 -2.69 3.54 11.21
C GLY A 32 -1.38 3.46 10.42
N ASP A 33 -0.39 2.74 10.95
CA ASP A 33 0.91 2.57 10.30
C ASP A 33 0.77 1.89 8.93
N ALA A 34 -0.08 0.85 8.86
CA ALA A 34 -0.38 0.16 7.62
C ALA A 34 -1.02 1.09 6.56
N ALA A 35 -1.93 1.96 7.00
CA ALA A 35 -2.57 2.93 6.12
C ALA A 35 -1.59 4.00 5.63
N THR A 36 -0.75 4.54 6.52
CA THR A 36 0.32 5.48 6.16
C THR A 36 1.29 4.86 5.16
N ALA A 37 1.75 3.63 5.40
CA ALA A 37 2.65 2.91 4.51
C ALA A 37 2.03 2.68 3.10
N TYR A 38 0.74 2.36 3.04
CA TYR A 38 0.00 2.23 1.78
C TYR A 38 0.04 3.52 0.96
N PHE A 39 -0.29 4.65 1.58
CA PHE A 39 -0.34 5.93 0.87
C PHE A 39 1.04 6.50 0.56
N ASP A 40 2.04 6.23 1.41
CA ASP A 40 3.43 6.59 1.12
C ASP A 40 3.95 5.85 -0.11
N ALA A 41 3.66 4.54 -0.20
CA ALA A 41 3.97 3.75 -1.40
C ALA A 41 3.29 4.32 -2.65
N LEU A 42 2.06 4.83 -2.51
CA LEU A 42 1.27 5.36 -3.62
C LEU A 42 1.77 6.75 -4.09
N TYR A 43 1.96 7.69 -3.17
CA TYR A 43 2.23 9.10 -3.52
C TYR A 43 3.70 9.46 -3.55
N ASN A 44 4.48 9.02 -2.56
CA ASN A 44 5.89 9.38 -2.45
C ASN A 44 6.77 8.41 -3.23
N GLN A 45 6.57 7.11 -3.05
CA GLN A 45 7.35 6.08 -3.76
C GLN A 45 6.85 5.82 -5.18
N LYS A 46 5.65 6.30 -5.52
CA LYS A 46 5.02 6.16 -6.85
C LYS A 46 4.94 4.69 -7.32
N ASN A 47 4.82 3.77 -6.37
CA ASN A 47 4.88 2.33 -6.59
C ASN A 47 3.50 1.69 -6.37
N LEU A 48 2.74 1.58 -7.47
CA LEU A 48 1.40 0.98 -7.46
C LEU A 48 1.44 -0.49 -7.00
N HIS A 49 2.48 -1.23 -7.40
CA HIS A 49 2.60 -2.64 -7.05
C HIS A 49 2.73 -2.80 -5.54
N LYS A 50 3.67 -2.09 -4.92
CA LYS A 50 3.85 -2.08 -3.47
C LYS A 50 2.59 -1.62 -2.74
N ALA A 51 1.94 -0.55 -3.19
CA ALA A 51 0.66 -0.14 -2.61
C ALA A 51 -0.39 -1.27 -2.71
N SER A 52 -0.44 -1.99 -3.83
CA SER A 52 -1.42 -3.06 -4.05
C SER A 52 -1.21 -4.31 -3.17
N THR A 53 0.00 -4.55 -2.66
CA THR A 53 0.25 -5.68 -1.73
C THR A 53 -0.31 -5.40 -0.33
N MET A 54 -0.53 -4.13 0.01
CA MET A 54 -1.14 -3.67 1.27
C MET A 54 -2.66 -3.46 1.16
N ALA A 55 -3.27 -3.83 0.02
CA ALA A 55 -4.70 -3.72 -0.23
C ALA A 55 -5.36 -5.10 -0.24
N THR A 56 -6.68 -5.15 0.04
CA THR A 56 -7.44 -6.40 -0.14
C THR A 56 -7.46 -6.80 -1.61
N PRO A 57 -7.64 -8.10 -1.95
CA PRO A 57 -7.59 -8.56 -3.34
C PRO A 57 -8.52 -7.82 -4.29
N ASN A 58 -9.68 -7.36 -3.79
CA ASN A 58 -10.63 -6.59 -4.57
C ASN A 58 -10.08 -5.19 -4.90
N LEU A 59 -9.59 -4.45 -3.91
CA LEU A 59 -8.99 -3.14 -4.15
C LEU A 59 -7.71 -3.25 -4.97
N ALA A 60 -6.86 -4.25 -4.71
CA ALA A 60 -5.65 -4.50 -5.49
C ALA A 60 -5.96 -4.75 -6.98
N ARG A 61 -7.05 -5.45 -7.30
CA ARG A 61 -7.51 -5.63 -8.69
C ARG A 61 -7.91 -4.30 -9.33
N ILE A 62 -8.66 -3.47 -8.62
CA ILE A 62 -9.05 -2.13 -9.07
C ILE A 62 -7.81 -1.28 -9.30
N MET A 63 -6.85 -1.27 -8.36
CA MET A 63 -5.59 -0.56 -8.51
C MET A 63 -4.86 -0.93 -9.81
N LYS A 64 -4.72 -2.23 -10.07
CA LYS A 64 -4.03 -2.76 -11.26
C LYS A 64 -4.68 -2.33 -12.57
N SER A 65 -6.00 -2.11 -12.62
CA SER A 65 -6.67 -1.67 -13.86
C SER A 65 -6.30 -0.25 -14.28
N TYR A 66 -5.74 0.58 -13.39
CA TYR A 66 -5.27 1.93 -13.73
C TYR A 66 -3.80 1.98 -14.21
N GLY A 67 -3.06 0.87 -14.09
CA GLY A 67 -1.69 0.74 -14.58
C GLY A 67 -0.61 1.45 -13.76
N THR A 68 -0.83 2.71 -13.32
CA THR A 68 0.15 3.49 -12.55
C THR A 68 -0.42 4.08 -11.27
N ALA A 69 0.45 4.36 -10.30
CA ALA A 69 0.08 5.00 -9.03
C ALA A 69 -0.58 6.36 -9.25
N LYS A 70 0.01 7.17 -10.14
CA LYS A 70 -0.49 8.49 -10.53
C LYS A 70 -1.88 8.42 -11.17
N GLN A 71 -2.11 7.47 -12.09
CA GLN A 71 -3.41 7.35 -12.75
C GLN A 71 -4.49 6.88 -11.76
N PHE A 72 -4.17 5.90 -10.91
CA PHE A 72 -5.06 5.45 -9.85
C PHE A 72 -5.44 6.58 -8.90
N SER A 73 -4.45 7.31 -8.37
CA SER A 73 -4.69 8.37 -7.40
C SER A 73 -5.45 9.55 -7.99
N ARG A 74 -5.08 9.99 -9.20
CA ARG A 74 -5.76 11.09 -9.89
C ARG A 74 -7.21 10.75 -10.21
N THR A 75 -7.48 9.54 -10.71
CA THR A 75 -8.83 9.18 -11.17
C THR A 75 -9.73 8.72 -10.04
N LEU A 76 -9.25 7.84 -9.14
CA LEU A 76 -10.10 7.26 -8.11
C LEU A 76 -10.17 8.12 -6.85
N LEU A 77 -9.07 8.79 -6.49
CA LEU A 77 -8.95 9.51 -5.21
C LEU A 77 -9.06 11.03 -5.37
N ASN A 78 -9.00 11.51 -6.61
CA ASN A 78 -8.94 12.92 -6.97
C ASN A 78 -7.84 13.68 -6.20
N MET A 79 -6.70 13.03 -5.99
CA MET A 79 -5.59 13.53 -5.19
C MET A 79 -4.28 13.43 -5.97
N GLN A 80 -3.50 14.50 -5.96
CA GLN A 80 -2.24 14.62 -6.69
C GLN A 80 -1.26 15.45 -5.86
N TYR A 81 -0.03 14.95 -5.74
CA TYR A 81 1.06 15.61 -5.03
C TYR A 81 2.37 15.35 -5.76
N ASP A 82 3.28 16.31 -5.67
CA ASP A 82 4.70 16.13 -6.00
C ASP A 82 5.42 15.42 -4.85
N GLN A 83 5.09 15.82 -3.61
CA GLN A 83 5.48 15.23 -2.32
C GLN A 83 4.37 15.48 -1.30
N VAL A 84 4.17 14.52 -0.39
CA VAL A 84 3.14 14.61 0.65
C VAL A 84 3.62 14.00 1.97
N VAL A 85 3.32 14.69 3.07
CA VAL A 85 3.41 14.16 4.43
C VAL A 85 2.04 13.58 4.79
N ILE A 86 2.04 12.35 5.31
CA ILE A 86 0.84 11.59 5.63
C ILE A 86 0.84 11.32 7.12
N GLU A 87 -0.20 11.78 7.80
CA GLU A 87 -0.33 11.66 9.26
C GLU A 87 -1.66 11.02 9.61
N VAL A 88 -1.67 10.22 10.67
CA VAL A 88 -2.90 9.66 11.22
C VAL A 88 -3.59 10.71 12.08
N ASP A 89 -4.86 10.97 11.81
CA ASP A 89 -5.67 11.84 12.67
C ASP A 89 -6.01 11.12 13.98
N MET A 90 -5.31 11.52 15.04
CA MET A 90 -5.49 10.98 16.39
C MET A 90 -6.70 11.58 17.13
N SER A 91 -7.27 12.69 16.64
CA SER A 91 -8.30 13.45 17.38
C SER A 91 -9.63 12.71 17.52
N ASN A 92 -9.95 11.84 16.56
CA ASN A 92 -11.20 11.08 16.50
C ASN A 92 -11.03 9.58 16.70
N MET A 93 -9.84 9.12 17.10
CA MET A 93 -9.52 7.71 17.23
C MET A 93 -10.16 7.10 18.49
N SER A 94 -11.47 6.89 18.44
CA SER A 94 -12.17 6.15 19.50
C SER A 94 -11.83 4.66 19.40
N LEU A 95 -11.80 3.95 20.54
CA LEU A 95 -11.75 2.47 20.57
C LEU A 95 -12.88 1.81 19.75
N ARG A 96 -13.95 2.58 19.44
CA ARG A 96 -15.06 2.18 18.57
C ARG A 96 -14.71 2.19 17.09
N GLU A 97 -13.57 2.72 16.65
CA GLU A 97 -13.19 2.66 15.24
C GLU A 97 -12.41 1.40 14.89
N GLN A 98 -12.07 0.56 15.88
CA GLN A 98 -11.41 -0.74 15.71
C GLN A 98 -12.28 -1.84 16.34
N TYR A 99 -13.01 -2.60 15.51
CA TYR A 99 -13.81 -3.73 15.97
C TYR A 99 -13.28 -5.02 15.36
N GLY A 100 -12.79 -5.93 16.22
CA GLY A 100 -12.32 -7.25 15.81
C GLY A 100 -11.34 -7.17 14.64
N ASP A 101 -11.80 -7.60 13.46
CA ASP A 101 -11.00 -7.64 12.24
C ASP A 101 -11.17 -6.43 11.30
N SER A 102 -11.71 -5.31 11.79
CA SER A 102 -11.94 -4.12 10.98
C SER A 102 -11.58 -2.84 11.71
N ALA A 103 -11.05 -1.87 10.96
CA ALA A 103 -10.79 -0.54 11.49
C ALA A 103 -11.19 0.55 10.50
N LYS A 104 -11.53 1.75 10.98
CA LYS A 104 -11.60 2.96 10.17
C LYS A 104 -10.47 3.89 10.61
N ILE A 105 -9.69 4.38 9.65
CA ILE A 105 -8.55 5.28 9.90
C ILE A 105 -8.77 6.56 9.11
N ASN A 106 -8.62 7.70 9.77
CA ASN A 106 -8.61 9.02 9.14
C ASN A 106 -7.16 9.47 8.99
N LEU A 107 -6.81 9.97 7.81
CA LEU A 107 -5.48 10.41 7.45
C LEU A 107 -5.52 11.84 6.93
N ILE A 108 -4.54 12.63 7.33
CA ILE A 108 -4.29 14.00 6.88
C ILE A 108 -3.12 13.96 5.90
N PHE A 109 -3.29 14.63 4.76
CA PHE A 109 -2.31 14.73 3.69
C PHE A 109 -1.92 16.19 3.55
N THR A 110 -0.67 16.52 3.87
CA THR A 110 -0.12 17.87 3.70
C THR A 110 1.00 17.80 2.68
N GLY A 111 0.79 18.39 1.50
CA GLY A 111 1.73 18.25 0.40
C GLY A 111 1.83 19.47 -0.50
N THR A 112 2.55 19.29 -1.61
CA THR A 112 2.65 20.31 -2.66
C THR A 112 2.28 19.74 -4.02
N LEU A 113 1.74 20.58 -4.89
CA LEU A 113 1.49 20.28 -6.30
C LEU A 113 1.77 21.53 -7.13
N ASN A 114 2.71 21.44 -8.08
CA ASN A 114 3.13 22.56 -8.91
C ASN A 114 3.55 23.80 -8.09
N GLY A 115 4.27 23.56 -6.98
CA GLY A 115 4.73 24.61 -6.06
C GLY A 115 3.66 25.21 -5.14
N LYS A 116 2.41 24.73 -5.19
CA LYS A 116 1.33 25.17 -4.29
C LYS A 116 1.09 24.15 -3.19
N LYS A 117 0.92 24.61 -1.95
CA LYS A 117 0.51 23.76 -0.82
C LYS A 117 -0.93 23.27 -1.03
N ILE A 118 -1.17 21.98 -0.78
CA ILE A 118 -2.48 21.35 -0.81
C ILE A 118 -2.62 20.46 0.43
N ASP A 119 -3.74 20.63 1.13
CA ASP A 119 -4.10 19.84 2.29
C ASP A 119 -5.39 19.05 1.96
N ASP A 120 -5.42 17.74 2.25
CA ASP A 120 -6.61 16.88 2.06
C ASP A 120 -6.75 15.90 3.24
N MET A 121 -7.93 15.31 3.41
CA MET A 121 -8.22 14.29 4.40
C MET A 121 -8.91 13.10 3.74
N ARG A 122 -8.51 11.88 4.12
CA ARG A 122 -9.19 10.66 3.67
C ARG A 122 -9.43 9.70 4.81
N SER A 123 -10.61 9.10 4.82
CA SER A 123 -10.88 7.92 5.64
C SER A 123 -10.67 6.66 4.82
N VAL A 124 -10.11 5.63 5.44
CA VAL A 124 -10.01 4.28 4.88
C VAL A 124 -10.64 3.26 5.82
N LYS A 125 -11.26 2.24 5.23
CA LYS A 125 -11.66 1.02 5.94
C LYS A 125 -10.55 -0.01 5.78
N MET A 126 -10.10 -0.52 6.90
CA MET A 126 -9.08 -1.54 7.04
C MET A 126 -9.70 -2.88 7.38
N ARG A 127 -9.04 -3.96 6.97
CA ARG A 127 -9.38 -5.33 7.35
C ARG A 127 -8.13 -6.02 7.90
N HIS A 128 -8.26 -6.64 9.06
CA HIS A 128 -7.23 -7.48 9.64
C HIS A 128 -7.39 -8.90 9.12
N LYS A 129 -6.30 -9.49 8.61
CA LYS A 129 -6.30 -10.87 8.13
C LYS A 129 -4.92 -11.48 8.30
N LYS A 130 -4.86 -12.63 8.99
CA LYS A 130 -3.61 -13.37 9.23
C LYS A 130 -2.50 -12.49 9.85
N GLY A 131 -2.85 -11.67 10.84
CA GLY A 131 -1.89 -10.83 11.56
C GLY A 131 -1.46 -9.54 10.84
N LEU A 132 -2.09 -9.21 9.72
CA LEU A 132 -1.76 -8.03 8.91
C LEU A 132 -3.01 -7.19 8.61
N TRP A 133 -2.82 -5.88 8.56
CA TRP A 133 -3.85 -4.92 8.16
C TRP A 133 -3.75 -4.60 6.67
N TYR A 134 -4.90 -4.58 6.01
CA TYR A 134 -5.03 -4.27 4.58
C TYR A 134 -6.06 -3.17 4.35
N ILE A 135 -5.81 -2.29 3.38
CA ILE A 135 -6.81 -1.33 2.90
C ILE A 135 -7.90 -2.09 2.14
N ASP A 136 -9.13 -2.05 2.65
CA ASP A 136 -10.29 -2.67 2.02
C ASP A 136 -11.06 -1.68 1.15
N LYS A 137 -11.23 -0.46 1.63
CA LYS A 137 -11.93 0.60 0.91
C LYS A 137 -11.37 1.97 1.26
N ILE A 138 -11.18 2.80 0.25
CA ILE A 138 -10.92 4.22 0.44
C ILE A 138 -12.28 4.92 0.39
N VAL A 139 -12.61 5.66 1.45
CA VAL A 139 -13.89 6.37 1.54
C VAL A 139 -13.74 7.65 0.74
N THR A 140 -14.38 7.69 -0.42
CA THR A 140 -14.56 8.91 -1.18
C THR A 140 -15.53 9.82 -0.45
N ASP A 141 -15.25 11.13 -0.42
CA ASP A 141 -16.16 12.12 0.17
C ASP A 141 -17.57 11.98 -0.45
N PRO A 142 -18.62 11.70 0.34
CA PRO A 142 -19.98 11.59 -0.17
C PRO A 142 -20.53 12.91 -0.74
N TYR A 143 -19.87 14.05 -0.48
CA TYR A 143 -20.26 15.37 -0.95
C TYR A 143 -19.43 15.88 -2.13
N ALA A 144 -18.48 15.09 -2.65
CA ALA A 144 -17.80 15.38 -3.91
C ALA A 144 -18.76 15.14 -5.09
N ARG A 145 -19.68 16.09 -5.29
CA ARG A 145 -20.55 16.21 -6.47
C ARG A 145 -20.46 17.60 -7.05
#